data_AF-A0A2E6W8L6-F1
#
_entry.id   AF-A0A2E6W8L6-F1
#
_cell.length_a   1.000
_cell.length_b   1.000
_cell.length_c   1.000
_cell.angle_alpha   90.00
_cell.angle_beta   90.00
_cell.angle_gamma   90.00
#
_symmetry.space_group_name_H-M   'P 1'
#
loop_
_entity.id
_entity.type
_entity.pdbx_description
1 polymer ?
#
loop_
_entity_poly.entity_id
_entity_poly.type
_entity_poly.pdbx_seq_one_letter_code
_entity_poly.pdbx_strand_id
1 'polypeptide(L)'
;MSISDLQKIMDISTSIAELNHQRYQTYHPHQVSQGYPAAALFAGDAYKTLDYSTFTPTQRRTSQDCLFILSGLYGLLRPQDMIQPYRLEMGSRVKPFLGHDLYAYWRSTLTAWLNQHIAPHAFQMHIDLASLEYGKVLDHDQLSIPTIRIVFADQQGSQYRVVGIKAKRARGLMARFLITHSCQSVDDIHQFNHGYAYSEIHSDNTQMVFPSTD
;
A
#
# COMPACT_ATOMS: atom_id res chain seq x y z
N MET A 1 5.86 -13.70 -22.60
CA MET A 1 7.11 -13.01 -22.22
C MET A 1 8.14 -14.05 -21.84
N SER A 2 9.39 -13.91 -22.29
CA SER A 2 10.48 -14.81 -21.92
C SER A 2 11.01 -14.50 -20.51
N ILE A 3 11.82 -15.42 -19.96
CA ILE A 3 12.56 -15.18 -18.70
C ILE A 3 13.47 -13.94 -18.83
N SER A 4 14.15 -13.77 -19.97
CA SER A 4 15.01 -12.59 -20.21
C SER A 4 14.20 -11.28 -20.22
N ASP A 5 12.99 -11.30 -20.78
CA ASP A 5 12.10 -10.13 -20.73
C ASP A 5 11.73 -9.79 -19.28
N LEU A 6 11.38 -10.80 -18.48
CA LEU A 6 11.03 -10.62 -17.07
C LEU A 6 12.17 -10.02 -16.26
N GLN A 7 13.42 -10.45 -16.48
CA GLN A 7 14.60 -9.85 -15.85
C GLN A 7 14.71 -8.36 -16.16
N LYS A 8 14.55 -7.98 -17.43
CA LYS A 8 14.66 -6.59 -17.89
C LYS A 8 13.51 -5.71 -17.38
N ILE A 9 12.29 -6.24 -17.36
CA ILE A 9 11.08 -5.49 -16.99
C ILE A 9 11.02 -5.26 -15.49
N MET A 10 11.38 -6.27 -14.70
CA MET A 10 11.21 -6.28 -13.24
C MET A 10 12.51 -6.01 -12.47
N ASP A 11 13.64 -5.91 -13.18
CA ASP A 11 14.97 -5.69 -12.61
C ASP A 11 15.33 -6.74 -11.54
N ILE A 12 15.34 -8.00 -11.95
CA ILE A 12 15.48 -9.16 -11.07
C ILE A 12 16.53 -10.16 -11.56
N SER A 13 17.03 -10.97 -10.62
CA SER A 13 17.90 -12.10 -10.93
C SER A 13 17.20 -13.14 -11.81
N THR A 14 17.98 -13.96 -12.52
CA THR A 14 17.46 -15.06 -13.34
C THR A 14 16.59 -16.01 -12.53
N SER A 15 17.01 -16.39 -11.32
CA SER A 15 16.25 -17.28 -10.44
C SER A 15 14.87 -16.72 -10.06
N ILE A 16 14.77 -15.42 -9.80
CA ILE A 16 13.49 -14.77 -9.51
C ILE A 16 12.66 -14.66 -10.80
N ALA A 17 13.27 -14.45 -11.95
CA ALA A 17 12.58 -14.40 -13.23
C ALA A 17 12.01 -15.77 -13.64
N GLU A 18 12.75 -16.86 -13.43
CA GLU A 18 12.28 -18.24 -13.64
C GLU A 18 11.07 -18.57 -12.75
N LEU A 19 11.17 -18.24 -11.45
CA LEU A 19 10.06 -18.42 -10.52
C LEU A 19 8.81 -17.67 -10.97
N ASN A 20 8.95 -16.41 -11.38
CA ASN A 20 7.79 -15.62 -11.80
C ASN A 20 7.28 -16.04 -13.18
N HIS A 21 8.16 -16.47 -14.08
CA HIS A 21 7.75 -17.09 -15.34
C HIS A 21 6.85 -18.31 -15.07
N GLN A 22 7.25 -19.21 -14.16
CA GLN A 22 6.43 -20.35 -13.77
C GLN A 22 5.09 -19.91 -13.17
N ARG A 23 5.09 -18.95 -12.24
CA ARG A 23 3.86 -18.41 -11.64
C ARG A 23 2.89 -17.88 -12.69
N TYR A 24 3.38 -17.20 -13.72
CA TYR A 24 2.54 -16.69 -14.80
C TYR A 24 1.99 -17.78 -15.70
N GLN A 25 2.72 -18.86 -15.93
CA GLN A 25 2.23 -20.01 -16.71
C GLN A 25 1.10 -20.77 -16.00
N THR A 26 1.12 -20.79 -14.67
CA THR A 26 0.12 -21.47 -13.83
C THR A 26 -0.91 -20.49 -13.25
N TYR A 27 -0.95 -19.25 -13.72
CA TYR A 27 -1.87 -18.25 -13.21
C TYR A 27 -3.28 -18.49 -13.76
N HIS A 28 -4.25 -18.62 -12.86
CA HIS A 28 -5.64 -18.89 -13.23
C HIS A 28 -6.56 -17.78 -12.72
N PRO A 29 -6.92 -16.78 -13.55
CA PRO A 29 -7.67 -15.60 -13.11
C PRO A 29 -9.04 -15.92 -12.51
N HIS A 30 -9.65 -17.05 -12.88
CA HIS A 30 -10.97 -17.47 -12.39
C HIS A 30 -10.93 -18.46 -11.21
N GLN A 31 -9.73 -18.83 -10.73
CA GLN A 31 -9.53 -19.80 -9.64
C GLN A 31 -8.79 -19.18 -8.45
N VAL A 32 -9.07 -17.91 -8.16
CA VAL A 32 -8.46 -17.20 -7.03
C VAL A 32 -8.82 -17.79 -5.67
N SER A 33 -9.90 -18.57 -5.57
CA SER A 33 -10.31 -19.27 -4.34
C SER A 33 -9.28 -20.29 -3.83
N GLN A 34 -8.35 -20.73 -4.69
CA GLN A 34 -7.20 -21.58 -4.29
C GLN A 34 -5.97 -20.77 -3.86
N GLY A 35 -6.08 -19.43 -3.81
CA GLY A 35 -5.02 -18.54 -3.41
C GLY A 35 -4.88 -18.39 -1.89
N TYR A 36 -4.26 -17.29 -1.49
CA TYR A 36 -4.07 -16.89 -0.10
C TYR A 36 -4.72 -15.52 0.13
N PRO A 37 -5.25 -15.23 1.34
CA PRO A 37 -5.67 -13.87 1.68
C PRO A 37 -4.52 -12.88 1.45
N ALA A 38 -4.80 -11.73 0.85
CA ALA A 38 -3.79 -10.74 0.47
C ALA A 38 -2.88 -10.34 1.65
N ALA A 39 -3.46 -10.04 2.82
CA ALA A 39 -2.70 -9.67 4.00
C ALA A 39 -1.85 -10.80 4.60
N ALA A 40 -2.11 -12.06 4.22
CA ALA A 40 -1.29 -13.21 4.61
C ALA A 40 -0.18 -13.53 3.59
N LEU A 41 -0.35 -13.15 2.32
CA LEU A 41 0.62 -13.46 1.27
C LEU A 41 1.76 -12.42 1.20
N PHE A 42 1.46 -11.15 1.43
CA PHE A 42 2.48 -10.10 1.40
C PHE A 42 3.35 -10.14 2.66
N ALA A 43 4.68 -10.18 2.49
CA ALA A 43 5.63 -10.42 3.57
C ALA A 43 6.73 -9.33 3.71
N GLY A 44 6.54 -8.15 3.11
CA GLY A 44 7.48 -7.02 3.23
C GLY A 44 7.46 -6.35 4.60
N ASP A 45 8.41 -5.45 4.88
CA ASP A 45 8.56 -4.75 6.18
C ASP A 45 7.28 -4.10 6.70
N ALA A 46 6.46 -3.50 5.81
CA ALA A 46 5.17 -2.91 6.17
C ALA A 46 4.16 -3.97 6.62
N TYR A 47 4.11 -5.13 5.96
CA TYR A 47 3.16 -6.20 6.29
C TYR A 47 3.56 -6.94 7.57
N LYS A 48 4.87 -7.11 7.80
CA LYS A 48 5.40 -7.68 9.04
C LYS A 48 5.03 -6.85 10.28
N THR A 49 4.95 -5.53 10.13
CA THR A 49 4.64 -4.60 11.23
C THR A 49 3.16 -4.27 11.33
N LEU A 50 2.41 -4.36 10.23
CA LEU A 50 0.95 -4.44 10.27
C LEU A 50 0.52 -5.64 11.12
N ASP A 51 1.22 -6.77 10.93
CA ASP A 51 1.04 -8.02 11.68
C ASP A 51 -0.44 -8.45 11.73
N TYR A 52 -1.02 -8.58 10.55
CA TYR A 52 -2.45 -8.88 10.38
C TYR A 52 -2.89 -10.18 11.07
N SER A 53 -1.98 -11.14 11.23
CA SER A 53 -2.29 -12.43 11.86
C SER A 53 -2.77 -12.27 13.31
N THR A 54 -2.29 -11.23 14.01
CA THR A 54 -2.65 -10.95 15.41
C THR A 54 -3.93 -10.13 15.58
N PHE A 55 -4.57 -9.71 14.48
CA PHE A 55 -5.84 -8.97 14.57
C PHE A 55 -6.97 -9.87 15.09
N THR A 56 -7.77 -9.33 16.01
CA THR A 56 -9.02 -9.93 16.47
C THR A 56 -10.05 -10.01 15.34
N PRO A 57 -11.09 -10.85 15.44
CA PRO A 57 -12.13 -10.92 14.41
C PRO A 57 -12.79 -9.57 14.09
N THR A 58 -12.97 -8.70 15.10
CA THR A 58 -13.49 -7.34 14.89
C THR A 58 -12.50 -6.48 14.11
N GLN A 59 -11.22 -6.47 14.50
CA GLN A 59 -10.18 -5.71 13.78
C GLN A 59 -10.02 -6.19 12.33
N ARG A 60 -10.16 -7.51 12.08
CA ARG A 60 -10.14 -8.05 10.70
C ARG A 60 -11.33 -7.57 9.88
N ARG A 61 -12.53 -7.51 10.46
CA ARG A 61 -13.71 -6.92 9.79
C ARG A 61 -13.49 -5.44 9.50
N THR A 62 -13.09 -4.65 10.50
CA THR A 62 -12.76 -3.22 10.31
C THR A 62 -11.74 -3.01 9.21
N SER A 63 -10.63 -3.78 9.21
CA SER A 63 -9.61 -3.69 8.18
C SER A 63 -10.11 -4.04 6.79
N GLN A 64 -11.12 -4.91 6.68
CA GLN A 64 -11.71 -5.29 5.39
C GLN A 64 -12.49 -4.12 4.77
N ASP A 65 -12.99 -3.21 5.60
CA ASP A 65 -13.78 -2.05 5.18
C ASP A 65 -12.92 -0.82 4.88
N CYS A 66 -11.76 -0.66 5.53
CA CYS A 66 -10.97 0.58 5.48
C CYS A 66 -9.49 0.44 5.13
N LEU A 67 -8.92 -0.78 5.04
CA LEU A 67 -7.52 -0.98 4.63
C LEU A 67 -7.46 -1.49 3.19
N PHE A 68 -6.66 -0.82 2.37
CA PHE A 68 -6.45 -1.21 0.98
C PHE A 68 -4.96 -1.41 0.67
N ILE A 69 -4.68 -2.43 -0.12
CA ILE A 69 -3.35 -2.83 -0.56
C ILE A 69 -3.28 -2.62 -2.08
N LEU A 70 -2.45 -1.68 -2.52
CA LEU A 70 -2.22 -1.45 -3.93
C LEU A 70 -1.34 -2.56 -4.54
N SER A 71 -1.68 -2.99 -5.73
CA SER A 71 -1.08 -4.13 -6.43
C SER A 71 -0.89 -3.83 -7.91
N GLY A 72 0.28 -4.13 -8.47
CA GLY A 72 0.49 -3.98 -9.91
C GLY A 72 -0.37 -4.93 -10.75
N LEU A 73 -0.69 -6.12 -10.24
CA LEU A 73 -1.46 -7.15 -10.96
C LEU A 73 -2.96 -7.08 -10.67
N TYR A 74 -3.34 -6.87 -9.41
CA TYR A 74 -4.74 -6.86 -8.97
C TYR A 74 -5.32 -5.44 -8.82
N GLY A 75 -4.49 -4.41 -8.98
CA GLY A 75 -4.88 -3.02 -8.82
C GLY A 75 -5.00 -2.63 -7.34
N LEU A 76 -6.11 -3.02 -6.70
CA LEU A 76 -6.41 -2.72 -5.30
C LEU A 76 -7.04 -3.94 -4.65
N LEU A 77 -6.53 -4.30 -3.48
CA LEU A 77 -6.92 -5.48 -2.71
C LEU A 77 -7.34 -5.09 -1.29
N ARG A 78 -8.36 -5.75 -0.76
CA ARG A 78 -8.66 -5.74 0.67
C ARG A 78 -7.92 -6.89 1.37
N PRO A 79 -7.69 -6.82 2.70
CA PRO A 79 -6.91 -7.81 3.45
C PRO A 79 -7.29 -9.27 3.21
N GLN A 80 -8.58 -9.57 3.04
CA GLN A 80 -9.11 -10.93 2.88
C GLN A 80 -9.33 -11.35 1.43
N ASP A 81 -9.08 -10.48 0.45
CA ASP A 81 -9.21 -10.86 -0.95
C ASP A 81 -8.19 -11.97 -1.28
N MET A 82 -8.66 -13.04 -1.93
CA MET A 82 -7.83 -14.20 -2.25
C MET A 82 -6.99 -13.92 -3.49
N ILE A 83 -5.67 -14.13 -3.39
CA ILE A 83 -4.72 -13.87 -4.46
C ILE A 83 -3.75 -15.04 -4.66
N GLN A 84 -3.34 -15.25 -5.91
CA GLN A 84 -2.27 -16.20 -6.26
C GLN A 84 -0.90 -15.51 -6.19
N PRO A 85 0.19 -16.25 -5.86
CA PRO A 85 1.55 -15.71 -5.86
C PRO A 85 1.96 -15.11 -7.20
N TYR A 86 2.47 -13.88 -7.17
CA TYR A 86 2.93 -13.15 -8.36
C TYR A 86 4.06 -12.19 -7.99
N ARG A 87 4.68 -11.56 -9.00
CA ARG A 87 5.55 -10.39 -8.81
C ARG A 87 5.37 -9.41 -9.96
N LEU A 88 4.60 -8.36 -9.72
CA LEU A 88 4.45 -7.26 -10.66
C LEU A 88 4.38 -5.97 -9.85
N GLU A 89 5.51 -5.26 -9.78
CA GLU A 89 5.59 -3.97 -9.09
C GLU A 89 4.94 -2.88 -9.93
N MET A 90 4.32 -1.88 -9.29
CA MET A 90 3.60 -0.82 -10.01
C MET A 90 4.50 -0.05 -10.98
N GLY A 91 5.77 0.14 -10.61
CA GLY A 91 6.77 0.77 -11.48
C GLY A 91 7.38 -0.11 -12.58
N SER A 92 6.91 -1.35 -12.78
CA SER A 92 7.49 -2.27 -13.77
C SER A 92 7.46 -1.70 -15.19
N ARG A 93 8.53 -1.92 -15.96
CA ARG A 93 8.70 -1.37 -17.32
C ARG A 93 7.92 -2.15 -18.39
N VAL A 94 6.60 -2.27 -18.21
CA VAL A 94 5.71 -3.08 -19.07
C VAL A 94 5.28 -2.35 -20.34
N LYS A 95 5.45 -1.02 -20.42
CA LYS A 95 5.00 -0.20 -21.56
C LYS A 95 5.46 -0.68 -22.93
N PRO A 96 6.70 -1.13 -23.14
CA PRO A 96 7.12 -1.68 -24.43
C PRO A 96 6.35 -2.95 -24.85
N PHE A 97 5.70 -3.63 -23.91
CA PHE A 97 4.97 -4.89 -24.12
C PHE A 97 3.46 -4.69 -24.14
N LEU A 98 2.93 -3.75 -23.35
CA LEU A 98 1.49 -3.51 -23.18
C LEU A 98 1.00 -2.21 -23.85
N GLY A 99 1.90 -1.36 -24.34
CA GLY A 99 1.57 -0.05 -24.94
C GLY A 99 1.34 1.08 -23.92
N HIS A 100 1.15 0.75 -22.64
CA HIS A 100 0.97 1.69 -21.54
C HIS A 100 1.72 1.23 -20.28
N ASP A 101 1.97 2.13 -19.34
CA ASP A 101 2.43 1.73 -18.00
C ASP A 101 1.25 1.32 -17.10
N LEU A 102 1.54 0.79 -15.92
CA LEU A 102 0.50 0.32 -14.98
C LEU A 102 -0.25 1.48 -14.32
N TYR A 103 0.35 2.67 -14.24
CA TYR A 103 -0.34 3.86 -13.72
C TYR A 103 -1.48 4.27 -14.65
N ALA A 104 -1.20 4.42 -15.94
CA ALA A 104 -2.18 4.77 -16.95
C ALA A 104 -3.28 3.69 -17.07
N TYR A 105 -2.92 2.42 -16.89
CA TYR A 105 -3.88 1.32 -16.90
C TYR A 105 -4.87 1.38 -15.73
N TRP A 106 -4.37 1.62 -14.52
CA TRP A 106 -5.15 1.46 -13.30
C TRP A 106 -5.81 2.75 -12.80
N ARG A 107 -5.24 3.92 -13.09
CA ARG A 107 -5.57 5.16 -12.37
C ARG A 107 -7.05 5.52 -12.34
N SER A 108 -7.69 5.53 -13.51
CA SER A 108 -9.12 5.86 -13.60
C SER A 108 -9.99 4.81 -12.89
N THR A 109 -9.74 3.53 -13.16
CA THR A 109 -10.49 2.40 -12.61
C THR A 109 -10.40 2.34 -11.09
N LEU A 110 -9.19 2.45 -10.51
CA LEU A 110 -9.00 2.34 -9.07
C LEU A 110 -9.56 3.54 -8.33
N THR A 111 -9.40 4.75 -8.86
CA THR A 111 -9.96 5.97 -8.26
C THR A 111 -11.49 5.93 -8.27
N ALA A 112 -12.10 5.52 -9.38
CA ALA A 112 -13.55 5.39 -9.48
C ALA A 112 -14.09 4.31 -8.53
N TRP A 113 -13.42 3.16 -8.45
CA TRP A 113 -13.78 2.09 -7.53
C TRP A 113 -13.69 2.56 -6.06
N LEU A 114 -12.62 3.26 -5.69
CA LEU A 114 -12.43 3.74 -4.33
C LEU A 114 -13.52 4.76 -3.95
N ASN A 115 -13.92 5.65 -4.86
CA ASN A 115 -15.06 6.55 -4.64
C ASN A 115 -16.39 5.81 -4.45
N GLN A 116 -16.64 4.76 -5.23
CA GLN A 116 -17.83 3.92 -5.06
C GLN A 116 -17.81 3.19 -3.72
N HIS A 117 -16.65 2.74 -3.27
CA HIS A 117 -16.48 2.15 -1.95
C HIS A 117 -16.69 3.19 -0.85
N ILE A 118 -16.17 4.40 -0.98
CA ILE A 118 -16.31 5.48 0.01
C ILE A 118 -17.78 5.92 0.17
N ALA A 119 -18.53 6.05 -0.93
CA ALA A 119 -19.89 6.61 -0.94
C ALA A 119 -20.88 6.05 0.11
N PRO A 120 -20.98 4.72 0.35
CA PRO A 120 -21.85 4.16 1.38
C PRO A 120 -21.32 4.32 2.82
N HIS A 121 -20.08 4.80 3.00
CA HIS A 121 -19.44 4.95 4.30
C HIS A 121 -19.31 6.43 4.69
N ALA A 122 -19.34 6.70 6.00
CA ALA A 122 -19.10 8.04 6.54
C ALA A 122 -17.59 8.35 6.71
N PHE A 123 -16.76 7.91 5.76
CA PHE A 123 -15.33 8.21 5.80
C PHE A 123 -15.13 9.71 5.55
N GLN A 124 -14.31 10.34 6.39
CA GLN A 124 -14.00 11.77 6.28
C GLN A 124 -12.67 12.03 5.58
N MET A 125 -11.83 11.01 5.46
CA MET A 125 -10.45 11.16 5.01
C MET A 125 -9.89 9.87 4.45
N HIS A 126 -9.08 9.99 3.41
CA HIS A 126 -8.23 8.92 2.89
C HIS A 126 -6.80 9.10 3.43
N ILE A 127 -6.28 8.09 4.14
CA ILE A 127 -4.91 8.12 4.67
C ILE A 127 -3.97 7.38 3.71
N ASP A 128 -3.10 8.12 3.02
CA ASP A 128 -2.08 7.52 2.14
C ASP A 128 -0.84 7.09 2.93
N LEU A 129 -0.72 5.78 3.14
CA LEU A 129 0.44 5.10 3.70
C LEU A 129 1.29 4.39 2.64
N ALA A 130 0.95 4.51 1.36
CA ALA A 130 1.69 3.84 0.30
C ALA A 130 3.09 4.45 0.10
N SER A 131 3.95 3.71 -0.59
CA SER A 131 5.17 4.32 -1.13
C SER A 131 4.81 5.31 -2.24
N LEU A 132 5.71 6.24 -2.54
CA LEU A 132 5.57 7.13 -3.70
C LEU A 132 5.34 6.38 -5.02
N GLU A 133 5.90 5.17 -5.14
CA GLU A 133 5.69 4.33 -6.31
C GLU A 133 4.24 3.88 -6.39
N TYR A 134 3.66 3.34 -5.32
CA TYR A 134 2.30 2.81 -5.38
C TYR A 134 1.23 3.92 -5.30
N GLY A 135 1.40 4.91 -4.42
CA GLY A 135 0.38 5.94 -4.19
C GLY A 135 -0.02 6.72 -5.45
N LYS A 136 0.93 6.94 -6.37
CA LYS A 136 0.71 7.62 -7.67
C LYS A 136 -0.31 6.92 -8.58
N VAL A 137 -0.64 5.65 -8.33
CA VAL A 137 -1.68 4.97 -9.10
C VAL A 137 -3.06 5.54 -8.84
N LEU A 138 -3.29 6.21 -7.71
CA LEU A 138 -4.55 6.87 -7.41
C LEU A 138 -4.52 8.33 -7.86
N ASP A 139 -5.68 8.82 -8.27
CA ASP A 139 -5.90 10.24 -8.52
C ASP A 139 -6.48 10.91 -7.26
N HIS A 140 -5.60 11.37 -6.38
CA HIS A 140 -6.00 11.92 -5.08
C HIS A 140 -6.90 13.15 -5.21
N ASP A 141 -6.77 13.94 -6.27
CA ASP A 141 -7.58 15.14 -6.52
C ASP A 141 -9.01 14.78 -6.97
N GLN A 142 -9.22 13.55 -7.42
CA GLN A 142 -10.52 13.03 -7.86
C GLN A 142 -11.20 12.16 -6.80
N LEU A 143 -10.59 11.99 -5.62
CA LEU A 143 -11.23 11.31 -4.51
C LEU A 143 -12.29 12.23 -3.88
N SER A 144 -13.42 11.63 -3.51
CA SER A 144 -14.59 12.30 -2.92
C SER A 144 -14.36 12.81 -1.49
N ILE A 145 -13.22 12.46 -0.89
CA ILE A 145 -12.80 12.85 0.46
C ILE A 145 -11.34 13.32 0.41
N PRO A 146 -10.92 14.23 1.31
CA PRO A 146 -9.54 14.70 1.34
C PRO A 146 -8.55 13.54 1.57
N THR A 147 -7.42 13.59 0.88
CA THR A 147 -6.29 12.69 1.14
C THR A 147 -5.28 13.38 2.05
N ILE A 148 -4.85 12.68 3.09
CA ILE A 148 -3.69 13.05 3.89
C ILE A 148 -2.63 11.97 3.75
N ARG A 149 -1.43 12.40 3.38
CA ARG A 149 -0.28 11.52 3.32
C ARG A 149 0.48 11.50 4.63
N ILE A 150 0.79 10.31 5.12
CA ILE A 150 1.64 10.16 6.32
C ILE A 150 3.10 9.99 5.90
N VAL A 151 3.98 10.83 6.43
CA VAL A 151 5.41 10.81 6.13
C VAL A 151 6.21 10.56 7.40
N PHE A 152 6.93 9.44 7.41
CA PHE A 152 7.92 9.11 8.43
C PHE A 152 9.30 9.52 7.96
N ALA A 153 9.99 10.34 8.74
CA ALA A 153 11.30 10.86 8.38
C ALA A 153 12.26 10.86 9.57
N ASP A 154 13.54 10.67 9.29
CA ASP A 154 14.60 10.86 10.28
C ASP A 154 15.09 12.31 10.20
N GLN A 155 15.37 12.92 11.35
CA GLN A 155 15.95 14.25 11.40
C GLN A 155 17.45 14.19 11.10
N GLN A 156 17.93 15.00 10.16
CA GLN A 156 19.34 15.22 9.87
C GLN A 156 19.63 16.72 9.94
N GLY A 157 19.97 17.19 11.13
CA GLY A 157 20.13 18.63 11.41
C GLY A 157 18.79 19.37 11.32
N SER A 158 18.69 20.33 10.38
CA SER A 158 17.45 21.08 10.10
C SER A 158 16.60 20.47 8.99
N GLN A 159 17.04 19.37 8.37
CA GLN A 159 16.33 18.72 7.27
C GLN A 159 15.81 17.35 7.68
N TYR A 160 14.70 16.94 7.07
CA TYR A 160 14.12 15.62 7.26
C TYR A 160 14.39 14.75 6.04
N ARG A 161 14.78 13.49 6.28
CA ARG A 161 15.02 12.51 5.22
C ARG A 161 14.22 11.25 5.48
N VAL A 162 13.46 10.82 4.47
CA VAL A 162 12.76 9.54 4.51
C VAL A 162 13.77 8.41 4.28
N VAL A 163 14.01 7.60 5.32
CA VAL A 163 14.80 6.37 5.21
C VAL A 163 13.88 5.21 4.84
N GLY A 164 14.02 4.70 3.61
CA GLY A 164 13.02 3.81 2.99
C GLY A 164 12.64 2.57 3.80
N ILE A 165 13.59 1.88 4.44
CA ILE A 165 13.30 0.67 5.24
C ILE A 165 12.53 1.04 6.53
N LYS A 166 13.00 2.03 7.27
CA LYS A 166 12.33 2.50 8.50
C LYS A 166 10.92 3.01 8.20
N ALA A 167 10.77 3.82 7.15
CA ALA A 167 9.48 4.34 6.72
C ALA A 167 8.49 3.23 6.33
N LYS A 168 8.95 2.14 5.69
CA LYS A 168 8.09 0.98 5.38
C LYS A 168 7.55 0.33 6.65
N ARG A 169 8.38 0.13 7.67
CA ARG A 169 7.96 -0.41 8.97
C ARG A 169 6.97 0.53 9.67
N ALA A 170 7.28 1.81 9.70
CA ALA A 170 6.42 2.81 10.33
C ALA A 170 5.02 2.89 9.67
N ARG A 171 4.93 2.75 8.35
CA ARG A 171 3.63 2.66 7.64
C ARG A 171 2.78 1.47 8.07
N GLY A 172 3.41 0.30 8.24
CA GLY A 172 2.73 -0.89 8.75
C GLY A 172 2.22 -0.69 10.18
N LEU A 173 3.07 -0.12 11.04
CA LEU A 173 2.69 0.25 12.42
C LEU A 173 1.55 1.26 12.45
N MET A 174 1.56 2.27 11.58
CA MET A 174 0.50 3.27 11.52
C MET A 174 -0.83 2.67 11.04
N ALA A 175 -0.82 1.86 9.98
CA ALA A 175 -2.02 1.14 9.54
C ALA A 175 -2.58 0.26 10.67
N ARG A 176 -1.71 -0.45 11.39
CA ARG A 176 -2.09 -1.21 12.59
C ARG A 176 -2.70 -0.31 13.65
N PHE A 177 -2.02 0.77 14.01
CA PHE A 177 -2.45 1.72 15.04
C PHE A 177 -3.86 2.26 14.78
N LEU A 178 -4.12 2.72 13.54
CA LEU A 178 -5.43 3.24 13.11
C LEU A 178 -6.55 2.21 13.34
N ILE A 179 -6.29 0.95 13.01
CA ILE A 179 -7.27 -0.14 13.13
C ILE A 179 -7.43 -0.59 14.58
N THR A 180 -6.33 -0.81 15.30
CA THR A 180 -6.37 -1.38 16.65
C THR A 180 -6.88 -0.39 17.69
N HIS A 181 -6.67 0.91 17.49
CA HIS A 181 -7.18 1.97 18.36
C HIS A 181 -8.50 2.56 17.86
N SER A 182 -9.04 2.06 16.75
CA SER A 182 -10.30 2.53 16.15
C SER A 182 -10.32 4.04 15.94
N CYS A 183 -9.22 4.62 15.49
CA CYS A 183 -9.07 6.07 15.29
C CYS A 183 -10.21 6.61 14.41
N GLN A 184 -10.87 7.68 14.86
CA GLN A 184 -12.00 8.32 14.18
C GLN A 184 -11.70 9.77 13.79
N SER A 185 -10.60 10.34 14.27
CA SER A 185 -10.25 11.75 14.08
C SER A 185 -8.77 11.93 13.76
N VAL A 186 -8.43 13.10 13.24
CA VAL A 186 -7.04 13.54 13.03
C VAL A 186 -6.24 13.52 14.34
N ASP A 187 -6.86 13.96 15.44
CA ASP A 187 -6.21 13.98 16.76
C ASP A 187 -5.86 12.57 17.27
N ASP A 188 -6.64 11.55 16.91
CA ASP A 188 -6.28 10.17 17.21
C ASP A 188 -5.00 9.76 16.47
N ILE A 189 -4.82 10.19 15.22
CA ILE A 189 -3.64 9.89 14.40
C ILE A 189 -2.39 10.55 15.02
N HIS A 190 -2.53 11.77 15.56
CA HIS A 190 -1.44 12.47 16.23
C HIS A 190 -0.88 11.72 17.45
N GLN A 191 -1.67 10.83 18.05
CA GLN A 191 -1.24 10.00 19.19
C GLN A 191 -0.34 8.82 18.82
N PHE A 192 -0.08 8.59 17.52
CA PHE A 192 0.86 7.56 17.09
C PHE A 192 2.26 7.79 17.68
N ASN A 193 2.75 6.82 18.46
CA ASN A 193 4.04 6.89 19.14
C ASN A 193 4.79 5.55 19.11
N HIS A 194 5.47 5.26 18.00
CA HIS A 194 6.29 4.05 17.84
C HIS A 194 7.71 4.40 17.36
N GLY A 195 8.43 5.22 18.13
CA GLY A 195 9.73 5.78 17.74
C GLY A 195 9.63 6.97 16.77
N TYR A 196 8.42 7.50 16.64
CA TYR A 196 8.04 8.63 15.80
C TYR A 196 6.95 9.42 16.53
N ALA A 197 6.92 10.75 16.37
CA ALA A 197 5.89 11.61 16.95
C ALA A 197 5.38 12.63 15.93
N TYR A 198 4.12 13.04 16.02
CA TYR A 198 3.56 14.05 15.12
C TYR A 198 4.28 15.40 15.25
N SER A 199 4.46 16.09 14.13
CA SER A 199 5.09 17.41 14.10
C SER A 199 4.22 18.41 13.33
N GLU A 200 3.55 19.29 14.07
CA GLU A 200 2.71 20.36 13.51
C GLU A 200 3.50 21.28 12.58
N ILE A 201 4.70 21.70 13.00
CA ILE A 201 5.55 22.63 12.23
C ILE A 201 6.02 22.08 10.88
N HIS A 202 5.98 20.76 10.68
CA HIS A 202 6.36 20.10 9.43
C HIS A 202 5.18 19.54 8.65
N SER A 203 3.97 19.68 9.19
CA SER A 203 2.75 19.17 8.60
C SER A 203 1.94 20.28 7.94
N ASP A 204 1.10 19.90 6.98
CA ASP A 204 0.14 20.78 6.33
C ASP A 204 -1.18 20.02 6.06
N ASN A 205 -2.10 20.66 5.33
CA ASN A 205 -3.42 20.10 5.05
C ASN A 205 -3.40 18.85 4.15
N THR A 206 -2.27 18.53 3.52
CA THR A 206 -2.08 17.40 2.61
C THR A 206 -1.12 16.35 3.14
N GLN A 207 -0.30 16.70 4.13
CA GLN A 207 0.74 15.84 4.67
C GLN A 207 0.87 15.96 6.19
N MET A 208 0.84 14.82 6.89
CA MET A 208 1.24 14.72 8.29
C MET A 208 2.64 14.13 8.40
N VAL A 209 3.54 14.86 9.04
CA VAL A 209 4.93 14.43 9.22
C VAL A 209 5.13 13.91 10.64
N PHE A 210 5.74 12.73 10.72
CA PHE A 210 6.12 12.07 11.94
C PHE A 210 7.65 11.89 11.94
N PRO A 211 8.42 12.85 12.51
CA PRO A 211 9.84 12.69 12.73
C PRO A 211 10.17 11.56 13.70
N SER A 212 11.31 10.90 13.50
CA SER A 212 11.84 9.94 14.47
C SER A 212 12.19 10.64 15.78
N THR A 213 11.93 9.97 16.91
CA THR A 213 12.19 10.48 18.26
C THR A 213 13.55 10.06 18.82
N ASP A 214 14.32 9.29 18.06
CA ASP A 214 15.66 8.79 18.42
C ASP A 214 16.77 9.81 18.14
#